data_AF-A0A950YG91-F1
#
_entry.id   AF-A0A950YG91-F1
#
_cell.length_a   1.000
_cell.length_b   1.000
_cell.length_c   1.000
_cell.angle_alpha   90.00
_cell.angle_beta   90.00
_cell.angle_gamma   90.00
#
_symmetry.space_group_name_H-M   'P 1'
#
loop_
_entity.id
_entity.type
_entity.pdbx_description
1 polymer ?
#
loop_
_entity_poly.entity_id
_entity_poly.type
_entity_poly.pdbx_seq_one_letter_code
_entity_poly.pdbx_strand_id
1 'polypeptide(L)'
;LPRILGLSNALWLMQSGVRIGVQRARELGFVQEVVPSGHAVERALELARYMAGYPQASIRSDREAILASYGRSVEEGLALEDEARRRSLSDGVMLERLQAFARGDRPTPPSAE
;
A
#
# COMPACT_ATOMS: atom_id res chain seq x y z
N LEU A 1 -14.47 -0.24 -7.37
CA LEU A 1 -15.22 0.61 -6.42
C LEU A 1 -15.58 -0.11 -5.11
N PRO A 2 -16.41 -1.18 -5.09
CA PRO A 2 -16.83 -1.81 -3.82
C PRO A 2 -15.68 -2.46 -3.03
N ARG A 3 -14.63 -2.90 -3.72
CA ARG A 3 -13.39 -3.42 -3.13
C ARG A 3 -12.54 -2.38 -2.39
N ILE A 4 -12.72 -1.10 -2.71
CA ILE A 4 -11.96 0.02 -2.14
C ILE A 4 -12.80 0.71 -1.07
N LEU A 5 -14.06 1.00 -1.36
CA LEU A 5 -14.93 1.82 -0.49
C LEU A 5 -15.90 1.00 0.37
N GLY A 6 -15.92 -0.33 0.20
CA GLY A 6 -17.01 -1.18 0.69
C GLY A 6 -18.25 -1.14 -0.21
N LEU A 7 -19.10 -2.17 -0.09
CA LEU A 7 -20.28 -2.34 -0.94
C LEU A 7 -21.28 -1.18 -0.81
N SER A 8 -21.56 -0.74 0.43
CA SER A 8 -22.55 0.31 0.71
C SER A 8 -22.19 1.65 0.04
N ASN A 9 -20.96 2.14 0.27
CA ASN A 9 -20.51 3.41 -0.31
C ASN A 9 -20.45 3.36 -1.85
N ALA A 10 -20.03 2.22 -2.41
CA ALA A 10 -19.99 2.04 -3.86
C ALA A 10 -21.40 2.10 -4.47
N LEU A 11 -22.37 1.39 -3.89
CA LEU A 11 -23.76 1.41 -4.34
C LEU A 11 -24.39 2.79 -4.21
N TRP A 12 -24.13 3.50 -3.10
CA TRP A 12 -24.63 4.86 -2.89
C TRP A 12 -24.11 5.83 -3.95
N LEU A 13 -22.81 5.83 -4.23
CA LEU A 13 -22.22 6.71 -5.25
C LEU A 13 -22.76 6.41 -6.65
N MET A 14 -22.83 5.12 -7.03
CA MET A 14 -23.25 4.71 -8.37
C MET A 14 -24.73 5.02 -8.64
N GLN A 15 -25.60 4.84 -7.64
CA GLN A 15 -27.04 5.01 -7.83
C GLN A 15 -27.50 6.46 -7.63
N SER A 16 -26.89 7.18 -6.68
CA SER A 16 -27.27 8.59 -6.44
C SER A 16 -26.65 9.55 -7.47
N GLY A 17 -25.53 9.19 -8.10
CA GLY A 17 -24.77 10.08 -8.98
C GLY A 17 -24.18 11.30 -8.26
N VAL A 18 -24.15 11.30 -6.93
CA VAL A 18 -23.67 12.42 -6.11
C VAL A 18 -22.20 12.70 -6.37
N ARG A 19 -21.86 13.99 -6.44
CA ARG A 19 -20.47 14.45 -6.52
C ARG A 19 -19.91 14.65 -5.12
N ILE A 20 -18.68 14.17 -4.89
CA ILE A 20 -17.99 14.31 -3.60
C ILE A 20 -16.75 15.20 -3.75
N GLY A 21 -16.46 15.97 -2.70
CA GLY A 21 -15.21 16.72 -2.57
C GLY A 21 -14.03 15.83 -2.15
N VAL A 22 -12.82 16.39 -2.17
CA VAL A 22 -11.57 15.64 -1.95
C VAL A 22 -11.42 15.12 -0.52
N GLN A 23 -11.94 15.83 0.48
CA GLN A 23 -11.93 15.42 1.89
C GLN A 23 -12.83 14.21 2.09
N ARG A 24 -14.04 14.23 1.50
CA ARG A 24 -14.93 13.08 1.52
C ARG A 24 -14.35 11.89 0.74
N ALA A 25 -13.66 12.16 -0.37
CA ALA A 25 -12.93 11.12 -1.10
C ALA A 25 -11.85 10.46 -0.22
N ARG A 26 -11.09 11.24 0.56
CA ARG A 26 -10.11 10.72 1.52
C ARG A 26 -10.77 9.86 2.60
N GLU A 27 -11.83 10.35 3.23
CA GLU A 27 -12.58 9.62 4.26
C GLU A 27 -13.12 8.27 3.77
N LEU A 28 -13.56 8.22 2.50
CA LEU A 28 -14.06 7.00 1.89
C LEU A 28 -12.96 6.03 1.45
N GLY A 29 -11.69 6.45 1.45
CA GLY A 29 -10.56 5.67 0.96
C GLY A 29 -10.38 5.72 -0.57
N PHE A 30 -10.95 6.73 -1.24
CA PHE A 30 -10.74 6.95 -2.67
C PHE A 30 -9.32 7.45 -2.99
N VAL A 31 -8.76 8.23 -2.07
CA VAL A 31 -7.40 8.76 -2.09
C VAL A 31 -6.81 8.67 -0.68
N GLN A 32 -5.50 8.47 -0.56
CA GLN A 32 -4.89 8.26 0.77
C GLN A 32 -4.39 9.58 1.38
N GLU A 33 -4.11 10.58 0.54
CA GLU A 33 -3.55 11.86 0.93
C GLU A 33 -4.18 13.00 0.11
N VAL A 34 -4.31 14.18 0.73
CA VAL A 34 -4.82 15.40 0.09
C VAL A 34 -3.80 16.50 0.35
N VAL A 35 -3.28 17.10 -0.73
CA VAL A 35 -2.25 18.13 -0.67
C VAL A 35 -2.74 19.44 -1.29
N PRO A 36 -2.06 20.57 -1.04
CA PRO A 36 -2.36 21.83 -1.73
C PRO A 36 -2.32 21.67 -3.25
N SER A 37 -3.16 22.45 -3.94
CA SER A 37 -3.21 22.44 -5.41
C SER A 37 -1.81 22.64 -6.02
N GLY A 38 -1.49 21.88 -7.07
CA GLY A 38 -0.19 21.90 -7.74
C GLY A 38 0.90 21.00 -7.13
N HIS A 39 0.71 20.45 -5.93
CA HIS A 39 1.77 19.70 -5.22
C HIS A 39 1.64 18.17 -5.32
N ALA A 40 0.60 17.65 -5.99
CA ALA A 40 0.31 16.21 -6.03
C ALA A 40 1.45 15.37 -6.62
N VAL A 41 2.09 15.84 -7.70
CA VAL A 41 3.17 15.11 -8.36
C VAL A 41 4.44 15.13 -7.51
N GLU A 42 4.80 16.29 -6.96
CA GLU A 42 5.96 16.43 -6.08
C GLU A 42 5.86 15.46 -4.91
N ARG A 43 4.71 15.45 -4.25
CA ARG A 43 4.45 14.57 -3.12
C ARG A 43 4.47 13.09 -3.50
N ALA A 44 3.85 12.73 -4.61
CA ALA A 44 3.89 11.36 -5.12
C ALA A 44 5.33 10.90 -5.41
N LEU A 45 6.19 11.77 -5.95
CA LEU A 45 7.59 11.46 -6.21
C LEU A 45 8.42 11.36 -4.92
N GLU A 46 8.12 12.15 -3.89
CA GLU A 46 8.73 12.00 -2.56
C GLU A 46 8.46 10.60 -2.00
N LEU A 47 7.19 10.19 -1.97
CA LEU A 47 6.78 8.86 -1.53
C LEU A 47 7.41 7.76 -2.40
N ALA A 48 7.45 7.94 -3.71
CA ALA A 48 8.06 6.97 -4.63
C ALA A 48 9.57 6.81 -4.40
N ARG A 49 10.31 7.92 -4.21
CA ARG A 49 11.75 7.88 -3.87
C ARG A 49 11.99 7.15 -2.56
N TYR A 50 11.15 7.39 -1.57
CA TYR A 50 11.23 6.70 -0.30
C TYR A 50 10.98 5.19 -0.45
N MET A 51 9.89 4.80 -1.12
CA MET A 51 9.57 3.38 -1.40
C MET A 51 10.63 2.68 -2.26
N ALA A 52 11.29 3.40 -3.17
CA ALA A 52 12.39 2.87 -3.96
C ALA A 52 13.63 2.52 -3.11
N GLY A 53 13.76 3.11 -1.91
CA GLY A 53 14.83 2.79 -0.96
C GLY A 53 14.63 1.48 -0.19
N TYR A 54 13.43 0.89 -0.26
CA TYR A 54 13.12 -0.37 0.42
C TYR A 54 13.71 -1.60 -0.29
N PRO A 55 13.86 -2.75 0.41
CA PRO A 55 14.16 -4.03 -0.22
C PRO A 55 13.08 -4.35 -1.28
N GLN A 56 13.47 -4.27 -2.55
CA GLN A 56 12.50 -4.36 -3.65
C GLN A 56 11.90 -5.76 -3.79
N ALA A 57 12.62 -6.82 -3.40
CA ALA A 57 12.05 -8.17 -3.34
C ALA A 57 10.86 -8.23 -2.38
N SER A 58 10.98 -7.64 -1.19
CA SER A 58 9.90 -7.65 -0.18
C SER A 58 8.68 -6.88 -0.63
N ILE A 59 8.83 -5.62 -1.04
CA ILE A 59 7.69 -4.78 -1.46
C ILE A 59 6.94 -5.42 -2.64
N ARG A 60 7.66 -6.03 -3.58
CA ARG A 60 7.05 -6.71 -4.73
C ARG A 60 6.35 -8.01 -4.32
N SER A 61 6.99 -8.83 -3.49
CA SER A 61 6.40 -10.07 -2.96
C SER A 61 5.14 -9.79 -2.14
N ASP A 62 5.16 -8.80 -1.25
CA ASP A 62 4.00 -8.42 -0.43
C ASP A 62 2.85 -7.94 -1.32
N ARG A 63 3.17 -7.09 -2.32
CA ARG A 63 2.18 -6.61 -3.28
C ARG A 63 1.54 -7.77 -4.06
N GLU A 64 2.35 -8.71 -4.54
CA GLU A 64 1.87 -9.88 -5.27
C GLU A 64 0.98 -10.75 -4.40
N ALA A 65 1.39 -11.05 -3.16
CA ALA A 65 0.63 -11.87 -2.22
C ALA A 65 -0.72 -11.25 -1.87
N ILE A 66 -0.76 -9.94 -1.62
CA ILE A 66 -2.00 -9.21 -1.32
C ILE A 66 -2.95 -9.24 -2.52
N LEU A 67 -2.45 -8.97 -3.73
CA LEU A 67 -3.28 -8.97 -4.93
C LEU A 67 -3.77 -10.38 -5.30
N ALA A 68 -2.93 -11.40 -5.10
CA ALA A 68 -3.27 -12.78 -5.39
C ALA A 68 -4.26 -13.36 -4.38
N SER A 69 -4.15 -13.01 -3.10
CA SER A 69 -5.04 -13.48 -2.02
C SER A 69 -6.38 -12.73 -1.97
N TYR A 70 -6.50 -11.61 -2.67
CA TYR A 70 -7.70 -10.78 -2.60
C TYR A 70 -8.96 -11.52 -3.07
N GLY A 71 -9.90 -11.76 -2.15
CA GLY A 71 -11.14 -12.50 -2.39
C GLY A 71 -11.04 -14.01 -2.23
N ARG A 72 -9.91 -14.52 -1.72
CA ARG A 72 -9.70 -15.92 -1.34
C ARG A 72 -10.02 -16.16 0.14
N SER A 73 -10.02 -17.43 0.56
CA SER A 73 -10.12 -17.77 1.98
C SER A 73 -8.87 -17.31 2.75
N VAL A 74 -8.98 -17.23 4.08
CA VAL A 74 -7.83 -16.87 4.93
C VAL A 74 -6.71 -17.90 4.78
N GLU A 75 -7.06 -19.19 4.72
CA GLU A 75 -6.10 -20.29 4.56
C GLU A 75 -5.33 -20.19 3.24
N GLU A 76 -6.04 -19.92 2.14
CA GLU A 76 -5.41 -19.70 0.82
C GLU A 76 -4.52 -18.45 0.84
N GLY A 77 -4.96 -17.38 1.51
CA GLY A 77 -4.19 -16.15 1.66
C GLY A 77 -2.90 -16.37 2.43
N LEU A 78 -2.95 -17.10 3.56
CA LEU A 78 -1.78 -17.43 4.37
C LEU A 78 -0.78 -18.31 3.60
N ALA A 79 -1.26 -19.24 2.77
CA ALA A 79 -0.39 -20.06 1.92
C ALA A 79 0.37 -19.21 0.88
N LEU A 80 -0.32 -18.24 0.26
CA LEU A 80 0.29 -17.31 -0.70
C LEU A 80 1.30 -16.37 -0.02
N GLU A 81 0.97 -15.88 1.17
CA GLU A 81 1.89 -15.04 1.96
C GLU A 81 3.16 -15.83 2.33
N ASP A 82 3.02 -17.08 2.75
CA ASP A 82 4.16 -17.93 3.08
C ASP A 82 5.10 -18.17 1.91
N GLU A 83 4.54 -18.44 0.72
CA GLU A 83 5.32 -18.58 -0.51
C GLU A 83 6.07 -17.28 -0.85
N ALA A 84 5.36 -16.14 -0.85
CA ALA A 84 5.94 -14.84 -1.17
C ALA A 84 7.06 -14.44 -0.19
N ARG A 85 6.86 -14.73 1.11
CA ARG A 85 7.84 -14.51 2.18
C ARG A 85 9.10 -15.33 1.95
N ARG A 86 8.98 -16.63 1.67
CA ARG A 86 10.12 -17.51 1.38
C ARG A 86 10.95 -17.01 0.20
N ARG A 87 10.31 -16.51 -0.87
CA ARG A 87 11.01 -15.91 -2.03
C ARG A 87 11.72 -14.61 -1.68
N SER A 88 11.17 -13.78 -0.81
CA SER A 88 11.82 -12.53 -0.41
C SER A 88 12.99 -12.76 0.56
N LEU A 89 12.93 -13.78 1.41
CA LEU A 89 13.98 -14.05 2.41
C LEU A 89 15.27 -14.62 1.81
N SER A 90 15.21 -15.17 0.60
CA SER A 90 16.41 -15.62 -0.12
C SER A 90 17.19 -14.50 -0.80
N ASP A 91 16.68 -13.25 -0.78
CA ASP A 91 17.40 -12.08 -1.29
C ASP A 91 18.43 -11.58 -0.26
N GLY A 92 19.71 -11.57 -0.65
CA GLY A 92 20.82 -11.13 0.21
C GLY A 92 20.68 -9.67 0.69
N VAL A 93 20.07 -8.80 -0.11
CA VAL A 93 19.78 -7.40 0.29
C VAL A 93 18.81 -7.37 1.46
N MET A 94 17.89 -8.34 1.53
CA MET A 94 16.89 -8.36 2.60
C MET A 94 17.53 -8.67 3.95
N LEU A 95 18.49 -9.60 4.00
CA LEU A 95 19.19 -9.96 5.22
C LEU A 95 19.95 -8.75 5.81
N GLU A 96 20.68 -8.03 4.96
CA GLU A 96 21.41 -6.82 5.38
C GLU A 96 20.46 -5.75 5.93
N ARG A 97 19.31 -5.56 5.29
CA ARG A 97 18.30 -4.57 5.67
C ARG A 97 17.60 -4.93 6.97
N LEU A 98 17.30 -6.21 7.20
CA LEU A 98 16.78 -6.69 8.49
C LEU A 98 17.79 -6.49 9.63
N GLN A 99 19.07 -6.70 9.38
CA GLN A 99 20.12 -6.45 10.36
C GLN A 99 20.27 -4.95 10.68
N ALA A 100 20.23 -4.07 9.67
CA ALA A 100 20.25 -2.63 9.86
C ALA A 100 19.03 -2.17 10.68
N PHE A 101 17.83 -2.67 10.33
CA PHE A 101 16.60 -2.41 11.08
C PHE A 101 16.71 -2.84 12.54
N ALA A 102 17.24 -4.03 12.83
CA ALA A 102 17.42 -4.54 14.19
C ALA A 102 18.39 -3.69 15.03
N ARG A 103 19.32 -2.98 14.39
CA ARG A 103 20.23 -2.00 15.04
C ARG A 103 19.63 -0.59 15.15
N GLY A 104 18.40 -0.38 14.67
CA GLY A 104 17.75 0.92 14.64
C GLY A 104 18.17 1.84 13.49
N ASP A 105 19.02 1.35 12.57
CA ASP A 105 19.41 2.08 11.37
C ASP A 105 18.29 1.96 10.32
N ARG A 106 17.31 2.85 10.45
CA ARG A 106 16.14 2.93 9.57
C ARG A 106 15.87 4.38 9.19
N PRO A 107 15.63 4.67 7.90
CA PRO A 107 15.24 5.99 7.48
C PRO A 107 13.88 6.35 8.11
N THR A 108 13.68 7.64 8.40
CA THR A 108 12.39 8.13 8.90
C THR A 108 11.33 8.00 7.80
N PRO A 109 10.20 7.33 8.06
CA PRO A 109 9.10 7.26 7.11
C PRO A 109 8.56 8.65 6.75
N PRO A 110 8.09 8.85 5.51
CA PRO A 110 7.39 10.07 5.15
C PRO A 110 6.12 10.18 6.00
N SER A 111 5.86 11.37 6.55
CA SER A 111 4.63 11.65 7.29
C SER A 111 3.43 11.64 6.34
N ALA A 112 2.26 11.22 6.81
CA ALA A 112 0.99 11.28 6.07
C ALA A 112 0.09 12.44 6.52
N GLU A 113 0.65 13.39 7.29
CA GLU A 113 -0.03 14.57 7.85
C GLU A 113 -0.24 15.69 6.82
#